data_AF-Q7NXE3-F1
#
_entry.id   AF-Q7NXE3-F1
#
_cell.length_a   1.000
_cell.length_b   1.000
_cell.length_c   1.000
_cell.angle_alpha   90.00
_cell.angle_beta   90.00
_cell.angle_gamma   90.00
#
_symmetry.space_group_name_H-M   'P 1'
#
loop_
_entity.id
_entity.type
_entity.pdbx_description
1 polymer ?
#
loop_
_entity_poly.entity_id
_entity_poly.type
_entity_poly.pdbx_seq_one_letter_code
_entity_poly.pdbx_strand_id
1 'polypeptide(L)' 'MRQLSRNDNQQIAGSYCGMGVCHCCLVKIDGRHKRRACQTVVRPGMKVETASNRLNTEGLQ' A
#
# COMPACT_ATOMS: atom_id res chain seq x y z
N MET A 1 -6.43 9.55 11.41
CA MET A 1 -6.37 8.96 10.05
C MET A 1 -5.50 7.71 10.11
N ARG A 2 -5.89 6.57 9.49
CA ARG A 2 -5.14 5.31 9.59
C ARG A 2 -3.87 5.35 8.72
N GLN A 3 -2.77 4.88 9.29
CA GLN A 3 -1.50 4.71 8.61
C GLN A 3 -1.57 3.48 7.68
N LEU A 4 -1.28 3.67 6.38
CA LEU A 4 -1.44 2.64 5.35
C LEU A 4 -0.13 2.26 4.66
N SER A 5 0.68 3.25 4.30
CA SER A 5 1.87 3.05 3.46
C SER A 5 3.08 3.76 4.03
N ARG A 6 4.28 3.24 3.72
CA ARG A 6 5.55 3.90 3.99
C ARG A 6 6.21 4.24 2.64
N ASN A 7 6.57 5.50 2.44
CA ASN A 7 7.23 5.93 1.20
C ASN A 7 8.75 5.69 1.25
N ASP A 8 9.45 6.00 0.15
CA ASP A 8 10.89 5.79 0.04
C ASP A 8 11.71 6.65 1.02
N ASN A 9 11.12 7.75 1.53
CA ASN A 9 11.68 8.61 2.57
C ASN A 9 11.33 8.14 3.99
N GLN A 10 10.86 6.90 4.16
CA GLN A 10 10.48 6.33 5.47
C GLN A 10 9.30 7.04 6.17
N GLN A 11 8.57 7.92 5.47
CA GLN A 11 7.41 8.60 6.04
C GLN A 11 6.17 7.70 5.96
N ILE A 12 5.37 7.74 7.03
CA ILE A 12 4.10 7.05 7.08
C ILE A 12 3.01 7.93 6.49
N ALA A 13 2.25 7.37 5.54
CA ALA A 13 1.15 8.04 4.88
C ALA A 13 -0.17 7.27 5.03
N GLY A 14 -1.27 7.99 4.96
CA GLY A 14 -2.64 7.48 5.02
C GLY A 14 -3.45 7.87 3.79
N SER A 15 -4.67 7.33 3.68
CA SER A 15 -5.59 7.67 2.60
C SER A 15 -5.93 9.17 2.61
N TYR A 16 -5.55 9.87 1.53
CA TYR A 16 -5.80 11.30 1.37
C TYR A 16 -6.79 11.59 0.23
N CYS A 17 -6.36 11.45 -1.04
CA CYS A 17 -7.16 11.95 -2.17
C CYS A 17 -8.35 11.08 -2.59
N GLY A 18 -8.39 9.78 -2.24
CA GLY A 18 -9.42 8.84 -2.73
C GLY A 18 -9.41 8.54 -4.24
N MET A 19 -8.78 9.37 -5.07
CA MET A 19 -8.80 9.30 -6.54
C MET A 19 -7.57 8.62 -7.16
N GLY A 20 -6.61 8.20 -6.35
CA GLY A 20 -5.42 7.47 -6.81
C GLY A 20 -4.25 8.32 -7.30
N VAL A 21 -4.31 9.66 -7.15
CA VAL A 21 -3.25 10.59 -7.58
C VAL A 21 -2.17 10.84 -6.53
N CYS A 22 -2.50 10.78 -5.23
CA CYS A 22 -1.55 11.09 -4.16
C CYS A 22 -0.56 9.95 -3.86
N HIS A 23 -0.87 8.72 -4.27
CA HIS A 23 -0.08 7.52 -3.95
C HIS A 23 0.16 7.24 -2.44
N CYS A 24 -0.58 7.88 -1.53
CA CYS A 24 -0.43 7.69 -0.06
C CYS A 24 -1.15 6.46 0.53
N CYS A 25 -1.83 5.66 -0.31
CA CYS A 25 -2.64 4.51 0.12
C CYS A 25 -2.13 3.18 -0.46
N LEU A 26 -0.82 3.10 -0.74
CA LEU A 26 -0.21 1.92 -1.32
C LEU A 26 -0.11 0.79 -0.29
N VAL A 27 -0.64 -0.37 -0.64
CA VAL A 27 -0.64 -1.58 0.17
C VAL A 27 -0.22 -2.79 -0.68
N LYS A 28 0.13 -3.90 -0.06
CA LYS A 28 0.27 -5.18 -0.75
C LYS A 28 -1.06 -5.93 -0.67
N ILE A 29 -1.58 -6.35 -1.83
CA ILE A 29 -2.84 -7.09 -1.93
C ILE A 29 -2.54 -8.39 -2.68
N ASP A 30 -2.84 -9.52 -2.06
CA ASP A 30 -2.67 -10.86 -2.64
C ASP A 30 -1.27 -11.06 -3.26
N GLY A 31 -0.22 -10.70 -2.50
CA GLY A 31 1.17 -10.81 -2.94
C GLY A 31 1.67 -9.66 -3.82
N ARG A 32 0.79 -8.82 -4.38
CA ARG A 32 1.18 -7.73 -5.28
C ARG A 32 1.45 -6.44 -4.52
N HIS A 33 2.69 -5.94 -4.58
CA HIS A 33 3.09 -4.67 -3.96
C HIS A 33 2.50 -3.45 -4.68
N LYS A 34 2.54 -2.29 -4.00
CA LYS A 34 2.18 -0.97 -4.53
C LYS A 34 0.77 -0.91 -5.16
N ARG A 35 -0.21 -1.58 -4.57
CA ARG A 35 -1.63 -1.49 -4.97
C ARG A 35 -2.31 -0.30 -4.31
N ARG A 36 -3.07 0.48 -5.08
CA ARG A 36 -3.84 1.63 -4.55
C ARG A 36 -5.08 1.12 -3.83
N ALA A 37 -5.12 1.25 -2.51
CA ALA A 37 -6.28 0.85 -1.72
C ALA A 37 -7.55 1.61 -2.16
N CYS A 38 -7.45 2.92 -2.43
CA CYS A 38 -8.60 3.74 -2.81
C CYS A 38 -9.27 3.38 -4.15
N GLN A 39 -8.59 2.63 -5.01
CA GLN A 39 -9.10 2.22 -6.33
C GLN A 39 -9.20 0.71 -6.48
N THR A 40 -8.93 -0.06 -5.41
CA THR A 40 -9.05 -1.52 -5.45
C THR A 40 -10.37 -1.94 -4.85
N VAL A 41 -11.23 -2.54 -5.67
CA VAL A 41 -12.49 -3.12 -5.22
C VAL A 41 -12.20 -4.31 -4.30
N VAL A 42 -12.76 -4.30 -3.09
CA VAL A 42 -12.60 -5.36 -2.10
C VAL A 42 -13.34 -6.62 -2.55
N ARG A 43 -12.71 -7.78 -2.34
CA ARG A 43 -13.32 -9.09 -2.55
C ARG A 43 -13.10 -9.97 -1.30
N PRO A 44 -14.05 -10.88 -0.98
CA PRO A 44 -13.85 -11.82 0.11
C PRO A 44 -12.55 -12.61 -0.02
N GLY A 45 -11.85 -12.80 1.09
CA GLY A 45 -10.59 -13.56 1.12
C GLY A 45 -9.34 -12.78 0.69
N MET A 46 -9.45 -11.52 0.26
CA MET A 46 -8.28 -10.68 -0.04
C MET A 46 -7.37 -10.56 1.19
N LYS A 47 -6.06 -10.73 0.97
CA LYS A 47 -5.03 -10.48 1.99
C LYS A 47 -4.41 -9.12 1.75
N VAL A 48 -4.54 -8.23 2.73
CA VAL A 48 -4.03 -6.86 2.67
C VAL A 48 -2.94 -6.65 3.72
N GLU A 49 -1.76 -6.25 3.27
CA GLU A 49 -0.62 -5.91 4.13
C GLU A 49 -0.29 -4.42 3.97
N THR A 50 -0.24 -3.68 5.08
CA THR A 50 0.13 -2.26 5.15
C THR A 50 1.61 -2.09 5.41
N ALA A 51 2.17 -0.93 5.03
CA ALA A 51 3.60 -0.61 5.23
C ALA A 51 4.59 -1.64 4.65
N SER A 52 4.16 -2.45 3.68
CA SER A 52 4.98 -3.45 3.01
C SER A 52 5.80 -2.85 1.87
N ASN A 53 7.13 -2.93 1.95
CA ASN A 53 8.04 -2.59 0.85
C ASN A 53 8.69 -3.87 0.31
N ARG A 54 8.63 -4.06 -1.01
CA ARG A 54 9.28 -5.18 -1.74
C ARG A 54 10.75 -5.32 -1.34
N LEU A 55 11.45 -4.19 -1.23
CA LEU A 55 12.89 -4.18 -0.91
C LEU A 55 13.17 -4.75 0.49
N ASN A 56 12.25 -4.54 1.42
CA ASN A 56 12.40 -5.01 2.80
C ASN A 56 11.96 -6.47 2.95
N THR A 57 10.99 -6.94 2.15
CA THR A 57 10.40 -8.27 2.28
C THR A 57 11.08 -9.33 1.42
N GLU A 58 11.63 -8.96 0.26
CA GLU A 58 12.11 -9.92 -0.75
C GLU A 58 13.62 -9.79 -1.03
N GLY A 59 14.30 -8.82 -0.39
CA GLY A 59 15.70 -8.51 -0.68
C GLY A 59 15.90 -7.88 -2.07
N LEU A 60 16.97 -7.09 -2.21
CA LEU A 60 17.41 -6.61 -3.53
C LEU A 60 17.97 -7.84 -4.28
N GLN A 61 17.18 -8.42 -5.18
CA GLN A 61 17.73 -9.29 -6.22
C GLN A 61 18.57 -8.47 -7.18
#